data_AF-A0A1G2ESI8-F1
#
_entry.id   AF-A0A1G2ESI8-F1
#
_cell.length_a   1.000
_cell.length_b   1.000
_cell.length_c   1.000
_cell.angle_alpha   90.00
_cell.angle_beta   90.00
_cell.angle_gamma   90.00
#
_symmetry.space_group_name_H-M   'P 1'
#
loop_
_entity.id
_entity.type
_entity.pdbx_description
1 polymer ?
#
loop_
_entity_poly.entity_id
_entity_poly.type
_entity_poly.pdbx_seq_one_letter_code
_entity_poly.pdbx_strand_id
1 'polypeptide(L)'
;MLAYLVDMEKVIKAEDKRYPRVLKELKKEAPKKLYYKGDWDEATDSGIFENCLAVVGSRRMTAYGRQITQKLISQIAGCGITIVSGFMYGIDAEAHQATVNVGGRTIAIMPCGINLIHPEYQDKLYKEILENKGLIISEYEGNFWPTLWSYPRRNRIVAGLSMATLVVEAGEKSGSLITANFARKYNRKIFVVPGPLTSNVSRGICQLIKEGAEVITGAEDILDYFGIRNKSKNNEDTNKVKQPKSKIEDFIIKELQREPLEIDELARASEKSAAEIGVVLSLMQLKGEIFLEKRKYYLNN
;
A
#
# COMPACT_ATOMS: atom_id res chain seq x y z
N MET A 1 -24.24 6.51 18.83
CA MET A 1 -25.08 6.88 17.66
C MET A 1 -24.28 6.86 16.36
N LEU A 2 -23.14 7.57 16.28
CA LEU A 2 -22.25 7.54 15.10
C LEU A 2 -21.72 6.15 14.72
N ALA A 3 -21.17 5.38 15.67
CA ALA A 3 -20.68 4.02 15.41
C ALA A 3 -21.75 3.05 14.87
N TYR A 4 -23.03 3.28 15.20
CA TYR A 4 -24.15 2.45 14.77
C TYR A 4 -24.54 2.68 13.30
N LEU A 5 -24.39 3.91 12.79
CA LEU A 5 -24.72 4.26 11.41
C LEU A 5 -23.65 3.79 10.41
N VAL A 6 -22.41 3.69 10.86
CA VAL A 6 -21.26 3.21 10.08
C VAL A 6 -21.37 1.71 9.80
N ASP A 7 -21.92 0.94 10.75
CA ASP A 7 -22.04 -0.53 10.65
C ASP A 7 -23.37 -1.00 10.04
N MET A 8 -24.27 -0.08 9.66
CA MET A 8 -25.50 -0.46 8.97
C MET A 8 -25.22 -0.85 7.51
N GLU A 9 -25.76 -2.00 7.12
CA GLU A 9 -25.76 -2.46 5.73
C GLU A 9 -26.53 -1.47 4.84
N LYS A 10 -25.87 -1.02 3.78
CA LYS A 10 -26.45 -0.19 2.72
C LYS A 10 -26.27 -0.89 1.38
N VAL A 11 -27.11 -0.57 0.39
CA VAL A 11 -27.07 -1.18 -0.94
C VAL A 11 -27.03 -0.12 -2.03
N ILE A 12 -26.25 -0.41 -3.07
CA ILE A 12 -26.16 0.36 -4.32
C ILE A 12 -26.43 -0.60 -5.47
N LYS A 13 -27.42 -0.31 -6.31
CA LYS A 13 -27.74 -1.10 -7.50
C LYS A 13 -27.04 -0.51 -8.72
N ALA A 14 -26.76 -1.31 -9.75
CA ALA A 14 -26.09 -0.87 -10.97
C ALA A 14 -26.81 0.29 -11.69
N GLU A 15 -28.12 0.38 -11.50
CA GLU A 15 -28.98 1.43 -12.06
C GLU A 15 -28.87 2.76 -11.29
N ASP A 16 -28.38 2.74 -10.04
CA ASP A 16 -28.25 3.93 -9.21
C ASP A 16 -27.17 4.87 -9.77
N LYS A 17 -27.38 6.19 -9.62
CA LYS A 17 -26.38 7.21 -9.99
C LYS A 17 -25.08 7.03 -9.21
N ARG A 18 -25.22 6.69 -7.92
CA ARG A 18 -24.20 6.35 -6.93
C ARG A 18 -23.28 5.19 -7.28
N TYR A 19 -23.69 4.34 -8.22
CA TYR A 19 -22.91 3.15 -8.53
C TYR A 19 -21.62 3.51 -9.27
N PRO A 20 -20.44 2.99 -8.84
CA PRO A 20 -19.15 3.38 -9.39
C PRO A 20 -19.10 3.27 -10.92
N ARG A 21 -18.85 4.38 -11.60
CA ARG A 21 -18.83 4.44 -13.08
C ARG A 21 -17.83 3.46 -13.68
N VAL A 22 -16.64 3.37 -13.07
CA VAL A 22 -15.57 2.43 -13.46
C VAL A 22 -16.00 0.96 -13.45
N LEU A 23 -16.93 0.58 -12.57
CA LEU A 23 -17.50 -0.77 -12.57
C LEU A 23 -18.56 -0.94 -13.65
N LYS A 24 -19.35 0.10 -13.98
CA LYS A 24 -20.35 0.01 -15.07
C LYS A 24 -19.69 -0.26 -16.43
N GLU A 25 -18.47 0.24 -16.63
CA GLU A 25 -17.66 -0.01 -17.84
C GLU A 25 -17.40 -1.50 -18.09
N LEU A 26 -17.42 -2.33 -17.03
CA LEU A 26 -17.17 -3.77 -17.11
C LEU A 26 -18.36 -4.56 -17.71
N LYS A 27 -19.49 -3.90 -17.97
CA LYS A 27 -20.69 -4.48 -18.61
C LYS A 27 -21.13 -5.78 -17.91
N LYS A 28 -20.98 -6.93 -18.57
CA LYS A 28 -21.41 -8.25 -18.07
C LYS A 28 -20.69 -8.66 -16.79
N GLU A 29 -19.48 -8.14 -16.56
CA GLU A 29 -18.69 -8.40 -15.36
C GLU A 29 -18.93 -7.39 -14.25
N ALA A 30 -19.82 -6.40 -14.42
CA ALA A 30 -20.19 -5.50 -13.35
C ALA A 30 -21.13 -6.20 -12.34
N PRO A 31 -20.87 -6.11 -11.01
CA PRO A 31 -21.84 -6.54 -10.01
C PRO A 31 -23.19 -5.83 -10.19
N LYS A 32 -24.31 -6.57 -10.21
CA LYS A 32 -25.64 -5.93 -10.33
C LYS A 32 -26.00 -5.10 -9.08
N LYS A 33 -25.45 -5.47 -7.94
CA LYS A 33 -25.62 -4.79 -6.65
C LYS A 33 -24.31 -4.86 -5.87
N LEU A 34 -24.09 -3.86 -5.04
CA LEU A 34 -23.03 -3.83 -4.04
C LEU A 34 -23.66 -3.51 -2.69
N TYR A 35 -23.33 -4.31 -1.69
CA TYR A 35 -23.61 -4.04 -0.30
C TYR A 35 -22.39 -3.37 0.30
N TYR A 36 -22.60 -2.37 1.17
CA TYR A 36 -21.49 -1.70 1.81
C TYR A 36 -21.80 -1.28 3.24
N LYS A 37 -20.74 -1.12 4.03
CA LYS A 37 -20.72 -0.50 5.35
C LYS A 37 -19.69 0.62 5.35
N GLY A 38 -19.97 1.67 6.10
CA GLY A 38 -19.22 2.93 6.11
C GLY A 38 -20.11 4.16 6.01
N ASP A 39 -19.57 5.30 6.45
CA ASP A 39 -20.23 6.60 6.38
C ASP A 39 -19.90 7.32 5.07
N TRP A 40 -20.48 6.80 3.98
CA TRP A 40 -20.35 7.39 2.65
C TRP A 40 -21.71 7.83 2.11
N ASP A 41 -21.74 9.07 1.63
CA ASP A 41 -22.82 9.69 0.89
C ASP A 41 -22.23 10.36 -0.36
N GLU A 42 -22.74 9.99 -1.55
CA GLU A 42 -22.27 10.55 -2.82
C GLU A 42 -22.46 12.08 -2.89
N ALA A 43 -23.47 12.62 -2.20
CA ALA A 43 -23.72 14.06 -2.20
C ALA A 43 -22.62 14.86 -1.49
N THR A 44 -21.90 14.23 -0.54
CA THR A 44 -20.86 14.89 0.26
C THR A 44 -19.44 14.38 -0.05
N ASP A 45 -19.31 13.17 -0.59
CA ASP A 45 -18.03 12.58 -0.99
C ASP A 45 -18.17 11.78 -2.30
N SER A 46 -18.22 12.50 -3.44
CA SER A 46 -18.23 11.88 -4.77
C SER A 46 -16.88 11.26 -5.17
N GLY A 47 -15.80 11.61 -4.47
CA GLY A 47 -14.43 11.30 -4.88
C GLY A 47 -13.89 9.95 -4.39
N ILE A 48 -14.62 9.21 -3.56
CA ILE A 48 -14.08 7.98 -2.94
C ILE A 48 -13.71 6.91 -3.98
N PHE A 49 -14.39 6.86 -5.13
CA PHE A 49 -14.19 5.90 -6.21
C PHE A 49 -13.41 6.42 -7.43
N GLU A 50 -12.98 7.69 -7.44
CA GLU A 50 -12.39 8.30 -8.63
C GLU A 50 -10.91 7.92 -8.81
N ASN A 51 -10.10 8.05 -7.76
CA ASN A 51 -8.66 7.78 -7.79
C ASN A 51 -8.32 6.52 -6.98
N CYS A 52 -8.82 5.37 -7.44
CA CYS A 52 -8.61 4.09 -6.77
C CYS A 52 -7.40 3.33 -7.31
N LEU A 53 -6.52 2.88 -6.40
CA LEU A 53 -5.42 1.95 -6.66
C LEU A 53 -5.71 0.60 -6.00
N ALA A 54 -5.76 -0.47 -6.80
CA ALA A 54 -5.80 -1.82 -6.25
C ALA A 54 -4.42 -2.20 -5.74
N VAL A 55 -4.31 -2.65 -4.50
CA VAL A 55 -3.06 -3.16 -3.93
C VAL A 55 -3.26 -4.60 -3.53
N VAL A 56 -2.49 -5.50 -4.14
CA VAL A 56 -2.61 -6.94 -3.92
C VAL A 56 -1.24 -7.59 -3.80
N GLY A 57 -1.20 -8.74 -3.13
CA GLY A 57 0.03 -9.52 -3.11
C GLY A 57 -0.05 -10.81 -2.31
N SER A 58 1.12 -11.26 -1.86
CA SER A 58 1.29 -12.53 -1.19
C SER A 58 0.61 -12.52 0.18
N ARG A 59 -0.13 -13.59 0.44
CA ARG A 59 -0.62 -13.95 1.78
C ARG A 59 0.52 -14.31 2.74
N ARG A 60 1.63 -14.82 2.20
CA ARG A 60 2.89 -15.08 2.92
C ARG A 60 3.89 -14.00 2.53
N MET A 61 3.63 -12.76 2.94
CA MET A 61 4.50 -11.64 2.61
C MET A 61 5.85 -11.76 3.34
N THR A 62 6.92 -11.28 2.71
CA THR A 62 8.24 -11.21 3.35
C THR A 62 8.36 -9.96 4.23
N ALA A 63 9.45 -9.86 5.00
CA ALA A 63 9.79 -8.64 5.72
C ALA A 63 9.98 -7.45 4.77
N TYR A 64 10.62 -7.68 3.61
CA TYR A 64 10.73 -6.70 2.54
C TYR A 64 9.34 -6.30 2.03
N GLY A 65 8.48 -7.27 1.72
CA GLY A 65 7.11 -7.03 1.25
C GLY A 65 6.30 -6.18 2.22
N ARG A 66 6.42 -6.42 3.54
CA ARG A 66 5.81 -5.57 4.57
C ARG A 66 6.36 -4.15 4.53
N GLN A 67 7.69 -3.98 4.61
CA GLN A 67 8.34 -2.67 4.68
C GLN A 67 8.02 -1.82 3.44
N ILE A 68 8.10 -2.41 2.24
CA ILE A 68 7.87 -1.68 1.00
C ILE A 68 6.38 -1.35 0.82
N THR A 69 5.47 -2.23 1.26
CA THR A 69 4.02 -1.93 1.28
C THR A 69 3.74 -0.75 2.19
N GLN A 70 4.26 -0.76 3.42
CA GLN A 70 4.09 0.36 4.36
C GLN A 70 4.61 1.67 3.74
N LYS A 71 5.85 1.67 3.25
CA LYS A 71 6.47 2.87 2.65
C LYS A 71 5.65 3.42 1.49
N LEU A 72 5.37 2.60 0.48
CA LEU A 72 4.68 3.04 -0.74
C LEU A 72 3.25 3.45 -0.44
N ILE A 73 2.51 2.62 0.30
CA ILE A 73 1.08 2.86 0.51
C ILE A 73 0.84 4.05 1.42
N SER A 74 1.66 4.27 2.44
CA SER A 74 1.56 5.49 3.26
C SER A 74 1.78 6.76 2.44
N GLN A 75 2.73 6.78 1.49
CA GLN A 75 2.97 7.93 0.60
C GLN A 75 1.81 8.13 -0.39
N ILE A 76 1.38 7.06 -1.06
CA ILE A 76 0.33 7.07 -2.07
C ILE A 76 -1.01 7.48 -1.46
N ALA A 77 -1.41 6.85 -0.35
CA ALA A 77 -2.67 7.15 0.33
C ALA A 77 -2.67 8.55 0.97
N GLY A 78 -1.53 9.00 1.50
CA GLY A 78 -1.36 10.36 2.03
C GLY A 78 -1.55 11.46 0.98
N CYS A 79 -1.39 11.12 -0.31
CA CYS A 79 -1.66 12.02 -1.43
C CYS A 79 -3.12 11.99 -1.90
N GLY A 80 -4.02 11.28 -1.21
CA GLY A 80 -5.45 11.27 -1.48
C GLY A 80 -5.93 10.16 -2.43
N ILE A 81 -5.06 9.23 -2.82
CA ILE A 81 -5.44 8.03 -3.58
C ILE A 81 -6.16 7.05 -2.64
N THR A 82 -7.33 6.57 -3.06
CA THR A 82 -8.08 5.56 -2.30
C THR A 82 -7.49 4.18 -2.57
N ILE A 83 -7.10 3.46 -1.51
CA ILE A 83 -6.52 2.12 -1.64
C ILE A 83 -7.63 1.07 -1.63
N VAL A 84 -7.69 0.22 -2.66
CA VAL A 84 -8.66 -0.87 -2.77
C VAL A 84 -7.94 -2.20 -2.59
N SER A 85 -8.41 -3.05 -1.68
CA SER A 85 -7.83 -4.38 -1.51
C SER A 85 -8.86 -5.39 -1.01
N GLY A 86 -8.40 -6.62 -0.81
CA GLY A 86 -9.24 -7.79 -0.61
C GLY A 86 -9.59 -8.17 0.81
N PHE A 87 -9.08 -7.45 1.80
CA PHE A 87 -9.26 -7.81 3.21
C PHE A 87 -8.82 -9.25 3.54
N MET A 88 -7.63 -9.64 3.06
CA MET A 88 -6.96 -10.87 3.49
C MET A 88 -5.67 -10.55 4.24
N TYR A 89 -5.14 -11.53 4.97
CA TYR A 89 -3.83 -11.39 5.60
C TYR A 89 -2.71 -11.26 4.55
N GLY A 90 -1.55 -10.75 4.99
CA GLY A 90 -0.41 -10.45 4.11
C GLY A 90 -0.52 -9.05 3.53
N ILE A 91 -0.19 -8.89 2.24
CA ILE A 91 -0.12 -7.58 1.58
C ILE A 91 -1.46 -6.81 1.63
N ASP A 92 -2.61 -7.49 1.51
CA ASP A 92 -3.92 -6.85 1.55
C ASP A 92 -4.15 -6.12 2.90
N ALA A 93 -3.95 -6.82 4.02
CA ALA A 93 -4.07 -6.24 5.36
C ALA A 93 -3.03 -5.14 5.62
N GLU A 94 -1.79 -5.33 5.15
CA GLU A 94 -0.72 -4.35 5.32
C GLU A 94 -1.02 -3.06 4.53
N ALA A 95 -1.57 -3.16 3.32
CA ALA A 95 -1.98 -2.01 2.52
C ALA A 95 -3.12 -1.23 3.20
N HIS A 96 -4.14 -1.93 3.72
CA HIS A 96 -5.21 -1.29 4.49
C HIS A 96 -4.65 -0.59 5.74
N GLN A 97 -3.81 -1.27 6.53
CA GLN A 97 -3.24 -0.70 7.74
C GLN A 97 -2.35 0.52 7.45
N ALA A 98 -1.46 0.43 6.45
CA ALA A 98 -0.60 1.54 6.06
C ALA A 98 -1.39 2.77 5.59
N THR A 99 -2.56 2.54 4.99
CA THR A 99 -3.51 3.59 4.59
C THR A 99 -4.18 4.25 5.80
N VAL A 100 -4.70 3.42 6.71
CA VAL A 100 -5.32 3.88 7.97
C VAL A 100 -4.34 4.72 8.79
N ASN A 101 -3.10 4.27 8.93
CA ASN A 101 -2.08 4.92 9.76
C ASN A 101 -1.76 6.36 9.32
N VAL A 102 -2.00 6.70 8.05
CA VAL A 102 -1.79 8.07 7.52
C VAL A 102 -3.10 8.86 7.38
N GLY A 103 -4.22 8.35 7.89
CA GLY A 103 -5.53 8.98 7.73
C GLY A 103 -6.06 8.93 6.29
N GLY A 104 -5.51 8.05 5.45
CA GLY A 104 -5.93 7.87 4.06
C GLY A 104 -7.17 6.97 3.94
N ARG A 105 -7.89 7.05 2.80
CA ARG A 105 -9.10 6.26 2.58
C ARG A 105 -8.78 4.90 1.98
N THR A 106 -9.45 3.85 2.48
CA THR A 106 -9.33 2.51 1.91
C THR A 106 -10.66 1.79 1.81
N ILE A 107 -10.78 0.93 0.78
CA ILE A 107 -11.96 0.13 0.47
C ILE A 107 -11.59 -1.35 0.51
N ALA A 108 -12.19 -2.09 1.42
CA ALA A 108 -12.04 -3.54 1.55
C ALA A 108 -13.17 -4.26 0.80
N ILE A 109 -12.81 -5.11 -0.17
CA ILE A 109 -13.77 -5.90 -0.92
C ILE A 109 -13.83 -7.33 -0.37
N MET A 110 -14.96 -7.68 0.22
CA MET A 110 -15.15 -8.93 0.96
C MET A 110 -15.51 -10.11 0.04
N PRO A 111 -14.99 -11.32 0.31
CA PRO A 111 -15.40 -12.56 -0.37
C PRO A 111 -16.66 -13.20 0.24
N CYS A 112 -17.23 -12.61 1.29
CA CYS A 112 -18.35 -13.11 2.09
C CYS A 112 -19.49 -12.08 2.12
N GLY A 113 -20.61 -12.43 2.75
CA GLY A 113 -21.72 -11.53 3.03
C GLY A 113 -21.28 -10.30 3.83
N ILE A 114 -21.92 -9.16 3.60
CA ILE A 114 -21.56 -7.87 4.21
C ILE A 114 -21.66 -7.84 5.74
N ASN A 115 -22.42 -8.75 6.34
CA ASN A 115 -22.56 -8.86 7.80
C ASN A 115 -21.52 -9.77 8.45
N LEU A 116 -20.63 -10.39 7.66
CA LEU A 116 -19.53 -11.21 8.15
C LEU A 116 -18.20 -10.45 8.06
N ILE A 117 -17.43 -10.53 9.14
CA ILE A 117 -16.01 -10.17 9.14
C ILE A 117 -15.22 -11.45 8.85
N HIS A 118 -14.62 -11.55 7.67
CA HIS A 118 -13.78 -12.69 7.33
C HIS A 118 -12.46 -12.25 6.69
N PRO A 119 -11.30 -12.67 7.24
CA PRO A 119 -11.16 -13.52 8.43
C PRO A 119 -11.47 -12.76 9.74
N GLU A 120 -12.13 -13.44 10.69
CA GLU A 120 -12.66 -12.84 11.94
C GLU A 120 -11.60 -12.16 12.81
N TYR A 121 -10.37 -12.69 12.82
CA TYR A 121 -9.26 -12.13 13.61
C TYR A 121 -8.80 -10.74 13.15
N GLN A 122 -9.30 -10.23 12.01
CA GLN A 122 -9.03 -8.87 11.53
C GLN A 122 -10.12 -7.85 11.92
N ASP A 123 -10.98 -8.16 12.89
CA ASP A 123 -12.02 -7.26 13.42
C ASP A 123 -11.48 -5.85 13.78
N LYS A 124 -10.26 -5.77 14.35
CA LYS A 124 -9.63 -4.48 14.65
C LYS A 124 -9.42 -3.64 13.39
N LEU A 125 -8.79 -4.22 12.37
CA LEU A 125 -8.54 -3.53 11.09
C LEU A 125 -9.86 -3.17 10.40
N TYR A 126 -10.85 -4.05 10.45
CA TYR A 126 -12.19 -3.78 9.92
C TYR A 126 -12.78 -2.49 10.49
N LYS A 127 -12.74 -2.34 11.83
CA LYS A 127 -13.24 -1.16 12.54
C LYS A 127 -12.42 0.08 12.21
N GLU A 128 -11.10 -0.03 12.19
CA GLU A 128 -10.22 1.08 11.83
C GLU A 128 -10.47 1.61 10.40
N ILE A 129 -10.74 0.72 9.45
CA ILE A 129 -11.12 1.13 8.08
C ILE A 129 -12.40 1.98 8.11
N LEU A 130 -13.41 1.51 8.83
CA LEU A 130 -14.71 2.18 8.94
C LEU A 130 -14.62 3.54 9.66
N GLU A 131 -13.85 3.59 10.76
CA GLU A 131 -13.59 4.82 11.52
C GLU A 131 -12.82 5.86 10.68
N ASN A 132 -11.95 5.40 9.79
CA ASN A 132 -11.14 6.26 8.93
C ASN A 132 -11.82 6.62 7.60
N LYS A 133 -13.17 6.70 7.58
CA LYS A 133 -13.98 7.02 6.40
C LYS A 133 -13.74 6.10 5.20
N GLY A 134 -13.28 4.88 5.46
CA GLY A 134 -13.18 3.82 4.47
C GLY A 134 -14.51 3.09 4.26
N LEU A 135 -14.50 2.13 3.33
CA LEU A 135 -15.67 1.31 3.03
C LEU A 135 -15.35 -0.17 3.12
N ILE A 136 -16.29 -0.94 3.63
CA ILE A 136 -16.34 -2.38 3.44
C ILE A 136 -17.40 -2.65 2.37
N ILE A 137 -17.07 -3.39 1.31
CA ILE A 137 -17.98 -3.66 0.19
C ILE A 137 -18.06 -5.17 -0.05
N SER A 138 -19.25 -5.67 -0.35
CA SER A 138 -19.48 -7.04 -0.80
C SER A 138 -20.48 -7.12 -1.96
N GLU A 139 -20.35 -8.15 -2.80
CA GLU A 139 -21.40 -8.54 -3.76
C GLU A 139 -22.51 -9.37 -3.08
N TYR A 140 -22.28 -9.88 -1.87
CA TYR A 140 -23.18 -10.81 -1.19
C TYR A 140 -23.88 -10.15 0.00
N GLU A 141 -25.19 -10.38 0.08
CA GLU A 141 -26.06 -9.90 1.16
C GLU A 141 -25.85 -10.72 2.45
N GLY A 142 -26.18 -10.11 3.59
CA GLY A 142 -26.36 -10.82 4.84
C GLY A 142 -25.13 -11.62 5.27
N ASN A 143 -25.35 -12.88 5.63
CA ASN A 143 -24.35 -13.76 6.25
C ASN A 143 -23.81 -14.84 5.28
N PHE A 144 -23.69 -14.53 3.98
CA PHE A 144 -23.13 -15.49 3.01
C PHE A 144 -21.70 -15.91 3.40
N TRP A 145 -21.51 -17.18 3.76
CA TRP A 145 -20.19 -17.68 4.16
C TRP A 145 -19.24 -17.76 2.96
N PRO A 146 -17.96 -17.35 3.08
CA PRO A 146 -17.03 -17.36 1.96
C PRO A 146 -16.74 -18.79 1.49
N THR A 147 -16.60 -18.94 0.17
CA THR A 147 -16.33 -20.21 -0.50
C THR A 147 -15.05 -20.09 -1.33
N LEU A 148 -14.43 -21.20 -1.72
CA LEU A 148 -13.20 -21.16 -2.53
C LEU A 148 -13.36 -20.35 -3.83
N TRP A 149 -14.54 -20.37 -4.44
CA TRP A 149 -14.82 -19.64 -5.67
C TRP A 149 -15.16 -18.16 -5.43
N SER A 150 -15.56 -17.75 -4.21
CA SER A 150 -15.92 -16.36 -3.95
C SER A 150 -14.69 -15.44 -3.88
N TYR A 151 -13.52 -15.94 -3.47
CA TYR A 151 -12.28 -15.14 -3.46
C TYR A 151 -11.83 -14.71 -4.86
N PRO A 152 -11.64 -15.62 -5.85
CA PRO A 152 -11.29 -15.20 -7.20
C PRO A 152 -12.38 -14.33 -7.84
N ARG A 153 -13.66 -14.62 -7.56
CA ARG A 153 -14.77 -13.83 -8.10
C ARG A 153 -14.74 -12.39 -7.58
N ARG A 154 -14.44 -12.18 -6.30
CA ARG A 154 -14.29 -10.84 -5.71
C ARG A 154 -13.13 -10.05 -6.33
N ASN A 155 -12.04 -10.70 -6.73
CA ASN A 155 -10.86 -10.01 -7.28
C ASN A 155 -11.17 -9.16 -8.52
N ARG A 156 -12.20 -9.56 -9.29
CA ARG A 156 -12.69 -8.78 -10.43
C ARG A 156 -13.24 -7.41 -10.02
N ILE A 157 -13.77 -7.29 -8.80
CA ILE A 157 -14.29 -6.02 -8.25
C ILE A 157 -13.12 -5.16 -7.76
N VAL A 158 -12.12 -5.76 -7.11
CA VAL A 158 -10.88 -5.05 -6.69
C VAL A 158 -10.19 -4.40 -7.90
N ALA A 159 -9.94 -5.19 -8.95
CA ALA A 159 -9.38 -4.67 -10.20
C ALA A 159 -10.32 -3.71 -10.93
N GLY A 160 -11.63 -3.99 -10.87
CA GLY A 160 -12.66 -3.23 -11.56
C GLY A 160 -12.93 -1.84 -11.00
N LEU A 161 -12.83 -1.68 -9.68
CA LEU A 161 -12.96 -0.40 -8.99
C LEU A 161 -11.73 0.49 -9.17
N SER A 162 -10.62 -0.05 -9.64
CA SER A 162 -9.33 0.63 -9.62
C SER A 162 -8.88 1.04 -11.02
N MET A 163 -8.25 2.21 -11.12
CA MET A 163 -7.65 2.69 -12.38
C MET A 163 -6.32 1.99 -12.70
N ALA A 164 -5.64 1.53 -11.66
CA ALA A 164 -4.40 0.76 -11.74
C ALA A 164 -4.35 -0.31 -10.64
N THR A 165 -3.49 -1.31 -10.81
CA THR A 165 -3.22 -2.35 -9.82
C THR A 165 -1.73 -2.44 -9.53
N LEU A 166 -1.35 -2.27 -8.26
CA LEU A 166 -0.02 -2.55 -7.75
C LEU A 166 0.05 -3.98 -7.19
N VAL A 167 0.99 -4.77 -7.70
CA VAL A 167 1.30 -6.11 -7.18
C VAL A 167 2.64 -6.06 -6.46
N VAL A 168 2.64 -6.22 -5.15
CA VAL A 168 3.86 -6.09 -4.33
C VAL A 168 4.67 -7.40 -4.33
N GLU A 169 4.02 -8.52 -4.02
CA GLU A 169 4.64 -9.84 -4.02
C GLU A 169 3.66 -10.87 -4.59
N ALA A 170 4.13 -11.78 -5.43
CA ALA A 170 3.33 -12.85 -6.01
C ALA A 170 4.21 -14.05 -6.37
N GLY A 171 3.89 -15.23 -5.84
CA GLY A 171 4.40 -16.49 -6.39
C GLY A 171 3.65 -16.92 -7.65
N GLU A 172 4.16 -17.93 -8.36
CA GLU A 172 3.60 -18.44 -9.64
C GLU A 172 2.11 -18.82 -9.59
N LYS A 173 1.63 -19.29 -8.43
CA LYS A 173 0.23 -19.68 -8.21
C LYS A 173 -0.52 -18.74 -7.26
N SER A 174 -0.08 -17.48 -7.16
CA SER A 174 -0.68 -16.51 -6.25
C SER A 174 -2.05 -16.04 -6.73
N GLY A 175 -3.00 -15.91 -5.80
CA GLY A 175 -4.31 -15.30 -6.07
C GLY A 175 -4.21 -13.84 -6.54
N SER A 176 -3.12 -13.13 -6.21
CA SER A 176 -2.87 -11.77 -6.69
C SER A 176 -2.68 -11.70 -8.21
N LEU A 177 -2.17 -12.78 -8.84
CA LEU A 177 -2.06 -12.85 -10.30
C LEU A 177 -3.44 -12.90 -10.98
N ILE A 178 -4.46 -13.41 -10.30
CA ILE A 178 -5.84 -13.39 -10.80
C ILE A 178 -6.33 -11.93 -10.89
N THR A 179 -6.05 -11.11 -9.87
CA THR A 179 -6.38 -9.68 -9.89
C THR A 179 -5.62 -8.95 -10.99
N ALA A 180 -4.33 -9.23 -11.17
CA ALA A 180 -3.53 -8.66 -12.25
C ALA A 180 -4.09 -9.03 -13.64
N ASN A 181 -4.54 -10.27 -13.82
CA ASN A 181 -5.20 -10.70 -15.06
C ASN A 181 -6.52 -9.98 -15.30
N PHE A 182 -7.34 -9.75 -14.27
CA PHE A 182 -8.53 -8.90 -14.40
C PHE A 182 -8.17 -7.46 -14.76
N ALA A 183 -7.15 -6.87 -14.12
CA ALA A 183 -6.68 -5.53 -14.44
C ALA A 183 -6.28 -5.42 -15.92
N ARG A 184 -5.50 -6.39 -16.42
CA ARG A 184 -5.13 -6.49 -17.84
C ARG A 184 -6.36 -6.59 -18.74
N LYS A 185 -7.30 -7.47 -18.40
CA LYS A 185 -8.56 -7.66 -19.14
C LYS A 185 -9.39 -6.38 -19.21
N TYR A 186 -9.37 -5.57 -18.16
CA TYR A 186 -10.07 -4.30 -18.08
C TYR A 186 -9.24 -3.12 -18.62
N ASN A 187 -8.11 -3.40 -19.27
CA ASN A 187 -7.19 -2.40 -19.81
C ASN A 187 -6.73 -1.38 -18.75
N ARG A 188 -6.53 -1.85 -17.51
CA ARG A 188 -5.99 -1.07 -16.40
C ARG A 188 -4.49 -1.27 -16.30
N LYS A 189 -3.78 -0.23 -15.88
CA LYS A 189 -2.33 -0.28 -15.70
C LYS A 189 -1.96 -1.25 -14.57
N ILE A 190 -0.90 -2.03 -14.76
CA ILE A 190 -0.36 -2.94 -13.75
C ILE A 190 1.03 -2.45 -13.39
N PHE A 191 1.21 -2.14 -12.11
CA PHE A 191 2.48 -1.80 -11.50
C PHE A 191 2.97 -2.97 -10.65
N VAL A 192 4.29 -3.13 -10.56
CA VAL A 192 4.89 -4.20 -9.77
C VAL A 192 6.10 -3.70 -8.98
N VAL A 193 6.24 -4.21 -7.75
CA VAL A 193 7.45 -4.00 -6.95
C VAL A 193 8.50 -5.04 -7.36
N PRO A 194 9.72 -4.64 -7.79
CA PRO A 194 10.76 -5.59 -8.11
C PRO A 194 11.25 -6.30 -6.84
N GLY A 195 11.63 -7.57 -6.97
CA GLY A 195 12.14 -8.37 -5.85
C GLY A 195 13.25 -9.32 -6.27
N PRO A 196 13.98 -9.92 -5.31
CA PRO A 196 15.11 -10.79 -5.62
C PRO A 196 14.68 -12.04 -6.38
N LEU A 197 15.41 -12.41 -7.45
CA LEU A 197 15.11 -13.58 -8.28
C LEU A 197 15.10 -14.90 -7.50
N THR A 198 15.82 -14.96 -6.38
CA THR A 198 15.88 -16.13 -5.48
C THR A 198 14.61 -16.28 -4.63
N SER A 199 13.77 -15.27 -4.54
CA SER A 199 12.53 -15.31 -3.75
C SER A 199 11.39 -15.97 -4.52
N ASN A 200 10.73 -16.95 -3.88
CA ASN A 200 9.57 -17.63 -4.44
C ASN A 200 8.38 -16.67 -4.67
N VAL A 201 8.26 -15.62 -3.85
CA VAL A 201 7.19 -14.62 -4.00
C VAL A 201 7.54 -13.51 -5.01
N SER A 202 8.69 -13.60 -5.67
CA SER A 202 9.07 -12.70 -6.77
C SER A 202 8.91 -13.35 -8.15
N ARG A 203 8.62 -14.66 -8.22
CA ARG A 203 8.46 -15.36 -9.51
C ARG A 203 7.27 -14.87 -10.33
N GLY A 204 6.13 -14.66 -9.68
CA GLY A 204 4.93 -14.09 -10.32
C GLY A 204 5.13 -12.63 -10.71
N ILE A 205 5.90 -11.87 -9.93
CA ILE A 205 6.33 -10.51 -10.30
C ILE A 205 7.15 -10.55 -11.60
N CYS A 206 8.16 -11.43 -11.69
CA CYS A 206 8.98 -11.58 -12.89
C CYS A 206 8.14 -11.95 -14.12
N GLN A 207 7.12 -12.79 -13.94
CA GLN A 207 6.17 -13.11 -15.01
C GLN A 207 5.39 -11.87 -15.44
N LEU A 208 4.83 -11.10 -14.51
CA LEU A 208 4.09 -9.87 -14.82
C LEU A 208 4.97 -8.86 -15.58
N ILE A 209 6.24 -8.72 -15.19
CA ILE A 209 7.22 -7.86 -15.91
C ILE A 209 7.37 -8.32 -17.36
N LYS A 210 7.55 -9.64 -17.60
CA LYS A 210 7.63 -10.20 -18.96
C LYS A 210 6.36 -9.97 -19.77
N GLU A 211 5.21 -9.91 -19.10
CA GLU A 211 3.90 -9.61 -19.70
C GLU A 211 3.60 -8.10 -19.80
N GLY A 212 4.60 -7.24 -19.62
CA GLY A 212 4.50 -5.79 -19.82
C GLY A 212 3.97 -4.99 -18.62
N ALA A 213 3.97 -5.55 -17.41
CA ALA A 213 3.71 -4.77 -16.21
C ALA A 213 4.86 -3.77 -15.95
N GLU A 214 4.52 -2.59 -15.43
CA GLU A 214 5.48 -1.52 -15.19
C GLU A 214 6.15 -1.68 -13.83
N VAL A 215 7.47 -1.72 -13.83
CA VAL A 215 8.27 -1.77 -12.60
C VAL A 215 8.28 -0.38 -11.98
N ILE A 216 7.92 -0.30 -10.69
CA ILE A 216 8.02 0.94 -9.94
C ILE A 216 9.34 1.01 -9.16
N THR A 217 9.84 2.22 -9.03
CA THR A 217 11.02 2.61 -8.25
C THR A 217 10.64 3.35 -6.97
N GLY A 218 9.45 3.97 -6.96
CA GLY A 218 8.92 4.71 -5.82
C GLY A 218 7.40 4.91 -5.89
N ALA A 219 6.87 5.69 -4.95
CA ALA A 219 5.46 6.08 -4.96
C ALA A 219 5.16 7.07 -6.10
N GLU A 220 6.18 7.84 -6.50
CA GLU A 220 6.13 8.87 -7.53
C GLU A 220 5.65 8.33 -8.88
N ASP A 221 6.10 7.13 -9.28
CA ASP A 221 5.69 6.50 -10.54
C ASP A 221 4.17 6.29 -10.62
N ILE A 222 3.56 5.94 -9.49
CA ILE A 222 2.11 5.77 -9.39
C ILE A 222 1.42 7.13 -9.29
N LEU A 223 1.94 8.05 -8.47
CA LEU A 223 1.36 9.39 -8.32
C LEU A 223 1.32 10.15 -9.65
N ASP A 224 2.38 10.04 -10.44
CA ASP A 224 2.46 10.63 -11.78
C ASP A 224 1.40 10.02 -12.72
N TYR A 225 1.16 8.71 -12.65
CA TYR A 225 0.07 8.07 -13.40
C TYR A 225 -1.32 8.61 -13.02
N PHE A 226 -1.56 8.90 -11.74
CA PHE A 226 -2.80 9.53 -11.28
C PHE A 226 -2.82 11.07 -11.50
N GLY A 227 -1.77 11.65 -12.09
CA GLY A 227 -1.66 13.10 -12.31
C GLY A 227 -1.51 13.91 -11.02
N ILE A 228 -1.16 13.27 -9.90
CA ILE A 228 -1.00 13.91 -8.61
C ILE A 228 0.43 14.43 -8.51
N ARG A 229 0.62 15.71 -8.87
CA ARG A 229 1.90 16.38 -8.69
C ARG A 229 2.16 16.58 -7.20
N ASN A 230 3.19 15.91 -6.71
CA ASN A 230 3.67 16.04 -5.35
C ASN A 230 4.12 17.50 -5.13
N LYS A 231 3.30 18.34 -4.45
CA LYS A 231 3.69 19.71 -4.08
C LYS A 231 4.94 19.74 -3.16
N SER A 232 5.31 18.58 -2.64
CA SER A 232 6.41 18.36 -1.71
C SER A 232 7.81 18.56 -2.32
N LYS A 233 7.97 18.58 -3.66
CA LYS A 233 9.26 19.00 -4.25
C LYS A 233 9.61 20.47 -4.02
N ASN A 234 8.69 21.30 -3.53
CA ASN A 234 8.94 22.71 -3.21
C ASN A 234 9.02 23.01 -1.70
N ASN A 235 8.91 22.03 -0.80
CA ASN A 235 8.79 22.27 0.65
C ASN A 235 9.60 21.31 1.55
N GLU A 236 10.67 20.68 1.05
CA GLU A 236 11.59 19.91 1.91
C GLU A 236 12.72 20.75 2.56
N ASP A 237 12.71 22.08 2.40
CA ASP A 237 13.73 22.94 3.03
C ASP A 237 13.27 23.74 4.27
N THR A 238 12.03 23.60 4.74
CA THR A 238 11.62 24.31 5.97
C THR A 238 10.69 23.50 6.85
N ASN A 239 11.13 23.28 8.09
CA ASN A 239 10.36 22.81 9.25
C ASN A 239 10.38 21.30 9.55
N LYS A 240 11.57 20.71 9.64
CA LYS A 240 11.87 19.89 10.83
C LYS A 240 12.69 20.74 11.79
N VAL A 241 12.21 20.86 13.02
CA VAL A 241 12.99 21.37 14.15
C VAL A 241 14.17 20.42 14.36
N LYS A 242 15.23 20.60 13.56
CA LYS A 242 16.51 19.94 13.77
C LYS A 242 17.24 20.76 14.81
N GLN A 243 17.51 20.16 15.96
CA GLN A 243 18.65 20.60 16.77
C GLN A 243 19.87 20.69 15.85
N PRO A 244 20.80 21.64 16.08
CA PRO A 244 21.93 21.87 15.18
C PRO A 244 22.78 20.59 15.09
N LYS A 245 22.53 19.77 14.06
CA LYS A 245 23.36 18.61 13.72
C LYS A 245 24.67 19.15 13.15
N SER A 246 25.78 18.54 13.56
CA SER A 246 27.09 18.87 13.01
C SER A 246 27.10 18.57 11.50
N LYS A 247 27.78 19.38 10.69
CA LYS A 247 27.99 19.12 9.25
C LYS A 247 28.54 17.71 8.96
N ILE A 248 29.21 17.10 9.93
CA ILE A 248 29.77 15.76 9.87
C ILE A 248 28.69 14.68 10.07
N GLU A 249 27.70 14.91 10.94
CA GLU A 249 26.59 13.94 11.14
C GLU A 249 25.77 13.78 9.85
N ASP A 250 25.40 14.89 9.20
CA ASP A 250 24.64 14.82 7.93
C ASP A 250 25.46 14.16 6.81
N PHE A 251 26.78 14.34 6.79
CA PHE A 251 27.67 13.66 5.85
C PHE A 251 27.69 12.14 6.08
N ILE A 252 27.88 11.70 7.33
CA ILE A 252 27.90 10.27 7.68
C ILE A 252 26.57 9.60 7.32
N ILE A 253 25.43 10.24 7.62
CA ILE A 253 24.11 9.71 7.25
C ILE A 253 24.01 9.53 5.73
N LYS A 254 24.44 10.53 4.96
CA LYS A 254 24.36 10.48 3.50
C LYS A 254 25.19 9.34 2.90
N GLU A 255 26.39 9.10 3.42
CA GLU A 255 27.24 8.00 2.93
C GLU A 255 26.71 6.63 3.37
N LEU A 256 26.29 6.49 4.63
CA LEU A 256 25.73 5.23 5.14
C LEU A 256 24.37 4.87 4.51
N GLN A 257 23.65 5.83 3.92
CA GLN A 257 22.45 5.56 3.12
C GLN A 257 22.75 4.84 1.81
N ARG A 258 23.97 5.02 1.27
CA ARG A 258 24.39 4.42 0.00
C ARG A 258 24.89 3.00 0.25
N GLU A 259 25.78 2.85 1.22
CA GLU A 259 26.31 1.54 1.63
C GLU A 259 26.87 1.57 3.07
N PRO A 260 26.95 0.39 3.75
CA PRO A 260 27.62 0.29 5.04
C PRO A 260 29.13 0.43 4.93
N LEU A 261 29.69 1.41 5.64
CA LEU A 261 31.11 1.80 5.57
C LEU A 261 31.84 1.59 6.90
N GLU A 262 33.15 1.37 6.82
CA GLU A 262 34.06 1.36 7.97
C GLU A 262 34.47 2.79 8.37
N ILE A 263 35.02 2.95 9.58
CA ILE A 263 35.46 4.26 10.10
C ILE A 263 36.52 4.92 9.20
N ASP A 264 37.44 4.13 8.67
CA ASP A 264 38.52 4.63 7.80
C ASP A 264 38.01 5.09 6.44
N GLU A 265 36.95 4.44 5.94
CA GLU A 265 36.28 4.83 4.69
C GLU A 265 35.53 6.15 4.86
N LEU A 266 34.81 6.31 5.98
CA LEU A 266 34.14 7.56 6.34
C LEU A 266 35.13 8.71 6.59
N ALA A 267 36.27 8.43 7.23
CA ALA A 267 37.33 9.41 7.45
C ALA A 267 37.94 9.90 6.12
N ARG A 268 38.23 8.98 5.20
CA ARG A 268 38.72 9.34 3.86
C ARG A 268 37.71 10.17 3.07
N ALA A 269 36.44 9.77 3.08
CA ALA A 269 35.41 10.44 2.31
C ALA A 269 35.06 11.85 2.86
N SER A 270 35.23 12.07 4.17
CA SER A 270 34.95 13.35 4.82
C SER A 270 36.16 14.30 4.89
N GLU A 271 37.34 13.86 4.46
CA GLU A 271 38.62 14.55 4.67
C GLU A 271 38.87 14.90 6.15
N LYS A 272 38.38 14.06 7.07
CA LYS A 272 38.53 14.22 8.53
C LYS A 272 39.39 13.12 9.12
N SER A 273 39.89 13.36 10.33
CA SER A 273 40.61 12.33 11.07
C SER A 273 39.67 11.22 11.54
N ALA A 274 40.16 9.98 11.60
CA ALA A 274 39.40 8.86 12.14
C ALA A 274 38.96 9.11 13.61
N ALA A 275 39.73 9.90 14.36
CA ALA A 275 39.39 10.29 15.73
C ALA A 275 38.14 11.20 15.77
N GLU A 276 38.06 12.22 14.90
CA GLU A 276 36.90 13.10 14.79
C GLU A 276 35.64 12.33 14.36
N ILE A 277 35.77 11.45 13.36
CA ILE A 277 34.66 10.60 12.90
C ILE A 277 34.23 9.62 13.99
N GLY A 278 35.16 9.03 14.73
CA GLY A 278 34.87 8.09 15.82
C GLY A 278 34.06 8.72 16.95
N VAL A 279 34.30 9.98 17.29
CA VAL A 279 33.50 10.72 18.29
C VAL A 279 32.05 10.87 17.81
N VAL A 280 31.87 11.28 16.55
CA VAL A 280 30.53 11.49 15.98
C VAL A 280 29.76 10.18 15.86
N LEU A 281 30.40 9.11 15.36
CA LEU A 281 29.79 7.78 15.25
C LEU A 281 29.36 7.24 16.62
N SER A 282 30.19 7.42 17.66
CA SER A 282 29.85 6.99 19.02
C SER A 282 28.60 7.71 19.55
N LEU A 283 28.49 9.02 19.32
CA LEU A 283 27.30 9.80 19.69
C LEU A 283 26.05 9.36 18.91
N MET A 284 26.19 9.09 17.62
CA MET A 284 25.08 8.61 16.78
C MET A 284 24.62 7.19 17.17
N GLN A 285 25.53 6.31 17.58
CA GLN A 285 25.18 4.99 18.13
C GLN A 285 24.39 5.11 19.44
N LEU A 286 24.81 6.00 20.34
CA LEU A 286 24.08 6.27 21.59
C LEU A 286 22.68 6.84 21.34
N LYS A 287 22.52 7.66 20.29
CA LYS A 287 21.21 8.15 19.82
C LYS A 287 20.35 7.06 19.16
N GLY A 288 20.92 5.88 18.88
CA GLY A 288 20.26 4.80 18.16
C GLY A 288 20.06 5.07 16.68
N GLU A 289 20.76 6.05 16.09
CA GLU A 289 20.65 6.40 14.67
C GLU A 289 21.45 5.42 13.77
N ILE A 290 22.50 4.80 14.31
CA ILE A 290 23.35 3.84 13.60
C ILE A 290 23.73 2.67 14.52
N PHE A 291 24.09 1.52 13.93
CA PHE A 291 24.65 0.38 14.65
C PHE A 291 25.93 -0.15 13.96
N LEU A 292 26.77 -0.85 14.71
CA LEU A 292 28.03 -1.42 14.22
C LEU A 292 27.89 -2.94 14.11
N GLU A 293 28.12 -3.48 12.92
CA GLU A 293 28.14 -4.93 12.70
C GLU A 293 29.32 -5.29 11.79
N LYS A 294 30.14 -6.28 12.17
CA LYS A 294 31.29 -6.76 11.38
C LYS A 294 32.18 -5.61 10.85
N ARG A 295 32.52 -4.64 11.72
CA ARG A 295 33.35 -3.44 11.46
C ARG A 295 32.74 -2.36 10.57
N LYS A 296 31.53 -2.57 10.04
CA LYS A 296 30.80 -1.58 9.24
C LYS A 296 29.69 -0.93 10.04
N TYR A 297 29.50 0.36 9.84
CA TYR A 297 28.39 1.11 10.41
C TYR A 297 27.19 1.03 9.47
N TYR A 298 26.00 0.87 10.04
CA TYR A 298 24.73 0.76 9.35
C TYR A 298 23.78 1.80 9.92
N LEU A 299 22.92 2.36 9.08
CA LEU A 299 21.79 3.16 9.56
C LEU A 299 20.74 2.26 10.20
N ASN A 300 20.25 2.70 11.36
CA ASN A 300 19.10 2.10 12.00
C ASN A 300 17.85 2.68 11.34
N ASN A 301 17.14 1.87 10.55
CA ASN A 301 15.91 2.28 9.85
C ASN A 301 14.68 2.12 10.75
#